data_AF-A0A8T3WA12-F1
#
_entry.id   AF-A0A8T3WA12-F1
#
_cell.length_a   1.000
_cell.length_b   1.000
_cell.length_c   1.000
_cell.angle_alpha   90.00
_cell.angle_beta   90.00
_cell.angle_gamma   90.00
#
_symmetry.space_group_name_H-M   'P 1'
#
loop_
_entity.id
_entity.type
_entity.pdbx_description
1 polymer ?
#
loop_
_entity_poly.entity_id
_entity_poly.type
_entity_poly.pdbx_seq_one_letter_code
_entity_poly.pdbx_strand_id
1 'polypeptide(L)'
;MSVVIGYYGKNGAVIAGDKRNLLFNGIESNRAKLEEVLYSGEIKTDEELFKKASEFDVTVHINDTREKVKSLGNLLSGEVVSIGKDSKRRRMYLTKEKCAIIDIENDRITNKSVKTGSGIVVFGNRYIKHFVESEIKKHVQKLLKMSAREIRDLFEKILKNIENATLSDTFEYYVVETGEPEFEKAVNKDLDDLFNYRHDLSIKMAEMQILTMIAEKIVKIGDVGVIKNGTLVLYDEFLAINKICPEPEIYSEIEITGEFIEGDIITIDNESLKVKRTGSPVAVQKIICKK
;
A
#
# COMPACT_ATOMS: atom_id res chain seq x y z
N MET A 1 -12.85 3.87 2.51
CA MET A 1 -13.27 3.77 1.09
C MET A 1 -13.84 5.11 0.63
N SER A 2 -13.42 5.59 -0.54
CA SER A 2 -13.84 6.86 -1.12
C SER A 2 -14.89 6.64 -2.22
N VAL A 3 -14.55 6.54 -3.52
CA VAL A 3 -15.52 6.27 -4.58
C VAL A 3 -14.90 5.67 -5.84
N VAL A 4 -15.62 4.75 -6.49
CA VAL A 4 -15.45 4.41 -7.91
C VAL A 4 -16.84 4.25 -8.52
N ILE A 5 -17.12 4.94 -9.63
CA ILE A 5 -18.39 4.89 -10.36
C ILE A 5 -18.11 4.34 -11.76
N GLY A 6 -18.90 3.37 -12.20
CA GLY A 6 -18.76 2.70 -13.47
C GLY A 6 -20.06 2.60 -14.24
N TYR A 7 -20.08 2.97 -15.52
CA TYR A 7 -21.16 2.69 -16.47
C TYR A 7 -20.69 1.65 -17.49
N TYR A 8 -21.57 0.74 -17.86
CA TYR A 8 -21.43 -0.14 -19.01
C TYR A 8 -22.74 -0.13 -19.80
N GLY A 9 -22.67 -0.08 -21.12
CA GLY A 9 -23.86 -0.16 -21.97
C GLY A 9 -23.55 -0.09 -23.46
N LYS A 10 -24.59 0.06 -24.29
CA LYS A 10 -24.47 0.08 -25.76
C LYS A 10 -23.56 1.20 -26.29
N ASN A 11 -23.51 2.31 -25.57
CA ASN A 11 -22.78 3.51 -25.99
C ASN A 11 -21.30 3.45 -25.59
N GLY A 12 -20.88 2.43 -24.83
CA GLY A 12 -19.52 2.26 -24.33
C GLY A 12 -19.49 1.89 -22.85
N ALA A 13 -18.33 2.08 -22.23
CA ALA A 13 -18.15 2.06 -20.79
C ALA A 13 -17.41 3.31 -20.32
N VAL A 14 -17.72 3.73 -19.10
CA VAL A 14 -17.13 4.91 -18.44
C VAL A 14 -16.78 4.51 -17.02
N ILE A 15 -15.61 4.92 -16.54
CA ILE A 15 -15.26 4.77 -15.13
C ILE A 15 -14.73 6.08 -14.59
N ALA A 16 -15.03 6.35 -13.32
CA ALA A 16 -14.55 7.50 -12.58
C ALA A 16 -14.15 7.09 -11.17
N GLY A 17 -13.09 7.69 -10.64
CA GLY A 17 -12.65 7.47 -9.27
C GLY A 17 -11.88 8.67 -8.75
N ASP A 18 -11.86 8.85 -7.44
CA ASP A 18 -11.06 9.88 -6.79
C ASP A 18 -9.66 9.36 -6.43
N LYS A 19 -8.76 10.23 -5.99
CA LYS A 19 -7.39 9.84 -5.59
C LYS A 19 -7.13 9.66 -4.10
N ARG A 20 -8.15 9.83 -3.25
CA ARG A 20 -8.01 9.77 -1.79
C ARG A 20 -7.53 8.42 -1.29
N ASN A 21 -6.58 8.42 -0.38
CA ASN A 21 -6.19 7.28 0.41
C ASN A 21 -6.12 7.71 1.88
N LEU A 22 -6.84 6.98 2.72
CA LEU A 22 -6.90 7.21 4.16
C LEU A 22 -6.31 6.01 4.89
N LEU A 23 -5.35 6.26 5.76
CA LEU A 23 -4.77 5.26 6.64
C LEU A 23 -5.05 5.66 8.08
N PHE A 24 -5.60 4.73 8.86
CA PHE A 24 -5.90 4.92 10.28
C PHE A 24 -4.95 4.08 11.11
N ASN A 25 -4.25 4.73 12.03
CA ASN A 25 -3.43 4.08 13.03
C ASN A 25 -4.02 4.29 14.43
N GLY A 26 -4.11 3.22 15.21
CA GLY A 26 -4.81 3.20 16.49
C GLY A 26 -5.47 1.84 16.76
N ILE A 27 -6.01 1.66 17.96
CA ILE A 27 -6.68 0.40 18.33
C ILE A 27 -7.91 0.16 17.44
N GLU A 28 -8.21 -1.11 17.16
CA GLU A 28 -9.25 -1.52 16.22
C GLU A 28 -10.63 -0.95 16.55
N SER A 29 -11.01 -0.98 17.83
CA SER A 29 -12.31 -0.46 18.29
C SER A 29 -12.45 1.05 18.06
N ASN A 30 -11.36 1.81 18.17
CA ASN A 30 -11.38 3.25 17.92
C ASN A 30 -11.38 3.58 16.43
N ARG A 31 -10.61 2.82 15.62
CA ARG A 31 -10.64 2.93 14.16
C ARG A 31 -12.05 2.67 13.60
N ALA A 32 -12.74 1.65 14.13
CA ALA A 32 -14.11 1.33 13.74
C ALA A 32 -15.11 2.45 14.07
N LYS A 33 -14.98 3.09 15.24
CA LYS A 33 -15.82 4.25 15.61
C LYS A 33 -15.62 5.42 14.66
N LEU A 34 -14.36 5.76 14.35
CA LEU A 34 -14.05 6.82 13.39
C LEU A 34 -14.61 6.51 12.00
N GLU A 35 -14.44 5.26 11.54
CA GLU A 35 -14.94 4.81 10.25
C GLU A 35 -16.47 4.94 10.13
N GLU A 36 -17.23 4.57 11.17
CA GLU A 36 -18.69 4.69 11.15
C GLU A 36 -19.16 6.15 11.03
N VAL A 37 -18.56 7.07 11.79
CA VAL A 37 -18.87 8.51 11.73
C VAL A 37 -18.46 9.10 10.37
N LEU A 38 -17.30 8.72 9.85
CA LEU A 38 -16.84 9.16 8.55
C LEU A 38 -17.79 8.70 7.42
N TYR A 39 -18.31 7.47 7.52
CA TYR A 39 -19.21 6.89 6.52
C TYR A 39 -20.68 7.27 6.70
N SER A 40 -21.05 7.94 7.80
CA SER A 40 -22.39 8.54 7.96
C SER A 40 -22.56 9.80 7.10
N GLY A 41 -21.46 10.46 6.75
CA GLY A 41 -21.47 11.74 6.03
C GLY A 41 -21.39 12.97 6.93
N GLU A 42 -21.25 12.78 8.24
CA GLU A 42 -21.12 13.88 9.22
C GLU A 42 -19.81 14.66 9.05
N ILE A 43 -18.75 14.00 8.59
CA ILE A 43 -17.42 14.60 8.40
C ILE A 43 -17.26 15.05 6.94
N LYS A 44 -17.22 16.36 6.73
CA LYS A 44 -17.15 17.00 5.42
C LYS A 44 -15.74 17.43 5.02
N THR A 45 -14.93 17.87 5.99
CA THR A 45 -13.59 18.40 5.72
C THR A 45 -12.48 17.61 6.39
N ASP A 46 -11.24 17.85 5.95
CA ASP A 46 -10.06 17.24 6.55
C ASP A 46 -9.83 17.71 7.99
N GLU A 47 -10.10 18.97 8.29
CA GLU A 47 -10.01 19.51 9.65
C GLU A 47 -10.98 18.79 10.59
N GLU A 48 -12.22 18.56 10.15
CA GLU A 48 -13.21 17.80 10.92
C GLU A 48 -12.76 16.34 11.12
N LEU A 49 -12.17 15.72 10.10
CA LEU A 49 -11.63 14.37 10.19
C LEU A 49 -10.50 14.28 11.22
N PHE A 50 -9.51 15.17 11.17
CA PHE A 50 -8.39 15.19 12.12
C PHE A 50 -8.86 15.44 13.54
N LYS A 51 -9.82 16.34 13.73
CA LYS A 51 -10.42 16.61 15.04
C LYS A 51 -11.11 15.36 15.59
N LYS A 52 -11.98 14.73 14.79
CA LYS A 52 -12.73 13.54 15.22
C LYS A 52 -11.83 12.35 15.47
N ALA A 53 -10.78 12.19 14.67
CA ALA A 53 -9.79 11.13 14.86
C ALA A 53 -9.03 11.30 16.17
N SER A 54 -8.64 12.53 16.51
CA SER A 54 -7.97 12.85 17.77
C SER A 54 -8.86 12.54 18.99
N GLU A 55 -10.17 12.80 18.91
CA GLU A 55 -11.14 12.42 19.96
C GLU A 55 -11.20 10.90 20.19
N PHE A 56 -10.88 10.09 19.18
CA PHE A 56 -10.85 8.64 19.27
C PHE A 56 -9.45 8.06 19.44
N ASP A 57 -8.41 8.87 19.68
CA ASP A 57 -7.02 8.39 19.75
C ASP A 57 -6.62 7.59 18.49
N VAL A 58 -7.00 8.13 17.33
CA VAL A 58 -6.66 7.59 16.01
C VAL A 58 -5.81 8.63 15.27
N THR A 59 -4.63 8.21 14.80
CA THR A 59 -3.83 9.00 13.87
C THR A 59 -4.32 8.73 12.46
N VAL A 60 -4.62 9.80 11.70
CA VAL A 60 -5.04 9.72 10.31
C VAL A 60 -3.92 10.21 9.41
N HIS A 61 -3.63 9.45 8.36
CA HIS A 61 -2.78 9.90 7.26
C HIS A 61 -3.61 9.97 5.98
N ILE A 62 -3.53 11.13 5.32
CA ILE A 62 -4.24 11.41 4.07
C ILE A 62 -3.20 11.56 2.96
N ASN A 63 -3.42 10.88 1.84
CA ASN A 63 -2.71 11.18 0.60
C ASN A 63 -3.65 11.07 -0.60
N ASP A 64 -3.44 11.92 -1.60
CA ASP A 64 -4.30 12.02 -2.79
C ASP A 64 -3.57 11.54 -4.04
N THR A 65 -2.84 10.43 -3.91
CA THR A 65 -1.98 9.90 -4.98
C THR A 65 -2.41 8.51 -5.46
N ARG A 66 -3.51 7.98 -4.95
CA ARG A 66 -3.92 6.59 -5.25
C ARG A 66 -4.70 6.52 -6.55
N GLU A 67 -4.11 5.88 -7.56
CA GLU A 67 -4.80 5.49 -8.78
C GLU A 67 -5.84 4.41 -8.45
N LYS A 68 -7.13 4.77 -8.51
CA LYS A 68 -8.24 3.84 -8.24
C LYS A 68 -8.87 3.29 -9.50
N VAL A 69 -8.72 4.00 -10.60
CA VAL A 69 -9.29 3.64 -11.89
C VAL A 69 -8.19 3.65 -12.94
N LYS A 70 -8.27 2.75 -13.91
CA LYS A 70 -7.29 2.62 -14.98
C LYS A 70 -7.94 2.11 -16.27
N SER A 71 -7.30 2.41 -17.40
CA SER A 71 -7.61 1.85 -18.70
C SER A 71 -6.57 0.78 -19.08
N LEU A 72 -7.07 -0.39 -19.50
CA LEU A 72 -6.32 -1.54 -19.97
C LEU A 72 -6.68 -1.80 -21.44
N GLY A 73 -6.65 -0.74 -22.27
CA GLY A 73 -7.20 -0.76 -23.62
C GLY A 73 -8.72 -0.63 -23.60
N ASN A 74 -9.44 -1.62 -24.15
CA ASN A 74 -10.91 -1.64 -24.18
C ASN A 74 -11.56 -2.14 -22.89
N LEU A 75 -10.74 -2.45 -21.88
CA LEU A 75 -11.16 -2.83 -20.54
C LEU A 75 -10.85 -1.70 -19.57
N LEU A 76 -11.85 -1.24 -18.83
CA LEU A 76 -11.68 -0.32 -17.71
C LEU A 76 -11.66 -1.12 -16.41
N SER A 77 -10.81 -0.72 -15.47
CA SER A 77 -10.74 -1.34 -14.15
C SER A 77 -10.82 -0.28 -13.06
N GLY A 78 -11.54 -0.58 -11.99
CA GLY A 78 -11.61 0.26 -10.81
C GLY A 78 -11.59 -0.54 -9.52
N GLU A 79 -10.88 -0.06 -8.51
CA GLU A 79 -10.66 -0.74 -7.24
C GLU A 79 -10.98 0.17 -6.05
N VAL A 80 -11.69 -0.38 -5.07
CA VAL A 80 -11.71 0.16 -3.71
C VAL A 80 -11.14 -0.86 -2.74
N VAL A 81 -10.50 -0.36 -1.68
CA VAL A 81 -9.93 -1.19 -0.62
C VAL A 81 -10.48 -0.74 0.73
N SER A 82 -10.79 -1.70 1.59
CA SER A 82 -11.24 -1.45 2.96
C SER A 82 -10.17 -0.72 3.77
N ILE A 83 -10.61 0.11 4.72
CA ILE A 83 -9.72 0.73 5.70
C ILE A 83 -9.58 -0.31 6.84
N GLY A 84 -8.47 -1.04 6.91
CA GLY A 84 -8.35 -2.12 7.90
C GLY A 84 -7.12 -2.99 7.72
N LYS A 85 -6.92 -3.92 8.69
CA LYS A 85 -5.79 -4.85 8.69
C LYS A 85 -5.93 -5.92 7.60
N ASP A 86 -7.16 -6.36 7.33
CA ASP A 86 -7.44 -7.30 6.24
C ASP A 86 -7.50 -6.56 4.91
N SER A 87 -6.75 -7.05 3.92
CA SER A 87 -6.78 -6.52 2.56
C SER A 87 -8.03 -7.03 1.84
N LYS A 88 -9.18 -6.41 2.10
CA LYS A 88 -10.39 -6.62 1.31
C LYS A 88 -10.41 -5.62 0.17
N ARG A 89 -10.43 -6.14 -1.04
CA ARG A 89 -10.50 -5.35 -2.26
C ARG A 89 -11.77 -5.72 -3.00
N ARG A 90 -12.40 -4.70 -3.57
CA ARG A 90 -13.54 -4.88 -4.46
C ARG A 90 -13.20 -4.19 -5.77
N ARG A 91 -13.15 -4.99 -6.84
CA ARG A 91 -12.83 -4.55 -8.19
C ARG A 91 -14.04 -4.59 -9.09
N MET A 92 -14.14 -3.62 -9.98
CA MET A 92 -15.03 -3.63 -11.12
C MET A 92 -14.19 -3.61 -12.38
N TYR A 93 -14.65 -4.36 -13.37
CA TYR A 93 -14.13 -4.37 -14.71
C TYR A 93 -15.27 -4.04 -15.65
N LEU A 94 -15.05 -3.10 -16.57
CA LEU A 94 -16.10 -2.59 -17.46
C LEU A 94 -15.57 -2.60 -18.88
N THR A 95 -16.42 -3.03 -19.79
CA THR A 95 -16.27 -2.77 -21.23
C THR A 95 -17.66 -2.52 -21.81
N LYS A 96 -17.75 -2.18 -23.09
CA LYS A 96 -19.04 -2.03 -23.75
C LYS A 96 -19.92 -3.26 -23.51
N GLU A 97 -21.10 -3.01 -22.95
CA GLU A 97 -22.13 -3.99 -22.61
C GLU A 97 -21.76 -5.12 -21.62
N LYS A 98 -20.60 -5.08 -20.96
CA LYS A 98 -20.21 -6.07 -19.96
C LYS A 98 -19.58 -5.44 -18.72
N CYS A 99 -19.86 -6.04 -17.58
CA CYS A 99 -19.24 -5.69 -16.31
C CYS A 99 -18.90 -6.97 -15.53
N ALA A 100 -17.75 -6.99 -14.85
CA ALA A 100 -17.46 -7.96 -13.82
C ALA A 100 -17.21 -7.25 -12.49
N ILE A 101 -17.73 -7.79 -11.40
CA ILE A 101 -17.45 -7.34 -10.04
C ILE A 101 -16.80 -8.50 -9.30
N ILE A 102 -15.64 -8.24 -8.70
CA ILE A 102 -14.79 -9.24 -8.06
C ILE A 102 -14.45 -8.77 -6.66
N ASP A 103 -14.74 -9.61 -5.66
CA ASP A 103 -14.32 -9.40 -4.28
C ASP A 103 -13.09 -10.28 -4.02
N ILE A 104 -12.04 -9.67 -3.46
CA ILE A 104 -10.76 -10.30 -3.19
C ILE A 104 -10.45 -10.10 -1.70
N GLU A 105 -10.22 -11.19 -0.99
CA GLU A 105 -9.76 -11.16 0.41
C GLU A 105 -8.48 -11.99 0.51
N ASN A 106 -7.42 -11.39 1.06
CA ASN A 106 -6.13 -12.07 1.26
C ASN A 106 -5.63 -12.80 0.00
N ASP A 107 -5.71 -12.11 -1.15
CA ASP A 107 -5.28 -12.62 -2.46
C ASP A 107 -6.06 -13.84 -2.95
N ARG A 108 -7.28 -14.03 -2.44
CA ARG A 108 -8.23 -15.03 -2.90
C ARG A 108 -9.49 -14.35 -3.38
N ILE A 109 -9.97 -14.77 -4.55
CA ILE A 109 -11.28 -14.35 -5.06
C ILE A 109 -12.35 -15.02 -4.21
N THR A 110 -13.13 -14.23 -3.49
CA THR A 110 -14.24 -14.70 -2.65
C THR A 110 -15.59 -14.56 -3.35
N ASN A 111 -15.69 -13.66 -4.33
CA ASN A 111 -16.89 -13.46 -5.13
C ASN A 111 -16.53 -13.00 -6.55
N LYS A 112 -17.27 -13.50 -7.53
CA LYS A 112 -17.18 -13.06 -8.93
C LYS A 112 -18.59 -13.02 -9.51
N SER A 113 -19.01 -11.86 -9.99
CA SER A 113 -20.27 -11.69 -10.71
C SER A 113 -20.01 -11.03 -12.06
N VAL A 114 -20.64 -11.53 -13.11
CA VAL A 114 -20.57 -10.98 -14.46
C VAL A 114 -21.96 -10.53 -14.88
N LYS A 115 -22.05 -9.32 -15.44
CA LYS A 115 -23.28 -8.69 -15.90
C LYS A 115 -23.13 -8.29 -17.35
N THR A 116 -24.19 -8.47 -18.12
CA THR A 116 -24.28 -8.04 -19.52
C THR A 116 -25.39 -7.01 -19.68
N GLY A 117 -25.38 -6.27 -20.79
CA GLY A 117 -26.39 -5.26 -21.10
C GLY A 117 -25.96 -3.87 -20.65
N SER A 118 -26.79 -3.16 -19.87
CA SER A 118 -26.46 -1.81 -19.44
C SER A 118 -26.71 -1.61 -17.95
N GLY A 119 -25.85 -0.85 -17.29
CA GLY A 119 -25.99 -0.57 -15.87
C GLY A 119 -24.94 0.40 -15.34
N ILE A 120 -25.13 0.79 -14.08
CA ILE A 120 -24.15 1.55 -13.32
C ILE A 120 -23.76 0.74 -12.07
N VAL A 121 -22.48 0.77 -11.73
CA VAL A 121 -21.89 0.18 -10.53
C VAL A 121 -21.25 1.29 -9.72
N VAL A 122 -21.54 1.33 -8.42
CA VAL A 122 -20.97 2.32 -7.50
C VAL A 122 -20.28 1.59 -6.35
N PHE A 123 -18.98 1.84 -6.21
CA PHE A 123 -18.22 1.55 -5.02
C PHE A 123 -17.97 2.83 -4.23
N GLY A 124 -17.91 2.69 -2.91
CA GLY A 124 -17.81 3.81 -1.99
C GLY A 124 -18.43 3.47 -0.64
N ASN A 125 -18.27 4.38 0.32
CA ASN A 125 -18.97 4.29 1.59
C ASN A 125 -20.49 4.52 1.42
N ARG A 126 -21.25 4.29 2.50
CA ARG A 126 -22.72 4.36 2.51
C ARG A 126 -23.24 5.72 2.06
N TYR A 127 -22.68 6.81 2.60
CA TYR A 127 -23.07 8.17 2.27
C TYR A 127 -22.87 8.50 0.78
N ILE A 128 -21.65 8.26 0.27
CA ILE A 128 -21.30 8.54 -1.12
C ILE A 128 -22.17 7.73 -2.09
N LYS A 129 -22.36 6.43 -1.81
CA LYS A 129 -23.22 5.58 -2.64
C LYS A 129 -24.64 6.14 -2.72
N HIS A 130 -25.21 6.51 -1.58
CA HIS A 130 -26.56 7.08 -1.54
C HIS A 130 -26.66 8.37 -2.36
N PHE A 131 -25.70 9.28 -2.19
CA PHE A 131 -25.65 10.52 -2.96
C PHE A 131 -25.58 10.25 -4.47
N VAL A 132 -24.59 9.45 -4.90
CA VAL A 132 -24.37 9.12 -6.31
C VAL A 132 -25.59 8.45 -6.93
N GLU A 133 -26.18 7.47 -6.23
CA GLU A 133 -27.41 6.79 -6.69
C GLU A 133 -28.59 7.76 -6.81
N SER A 134 -28.73 8.71 -5.87
CA SER A 134 -29.79 9.71 -5.90
C SER A 134 -29.67 10.65 -7.10
N GLU A 135 -28.45 11.08 -7.44
CA GLU A 135 -28.19 11.92 -8.62
C GLU A 135 -28.41 11.13 -9.92
N ILE A 136 -27.89 9.92 -10.02
CA ILE A 136 -28.05 9.05 -11.20
C ILE A 136 -29.53 8.80 -11.51
N LYS A 137 -30.36 8.56 -10.49
CA LYS A 137 -31.81 8.31 -10.67
C LYS A 137 -32.52 9.45 -11.39
N LYS A 138 -32.08 10.70 -11.22
CA LYS A 138 -32.62 11.88 -11.93
C LYS A 138 -32.38 11.82 -13.44
N HIS A 139 -31.39 11.05 -13.88
CA HIS A 139 -30.94 10.95 -15.26
C HIS A 139 -31.23 9.59 -15.91
N VAL A 140 -31.86 8.64 -15.21
CA VAL A 140 -31.91 7.22 -15.64
C VAL A 140 -32.52 7.02 -17.04
N GLN A 141 -33.57 7.77 -17.37
CA GLN A 141 -34.25 7.71 -18.68
C GLN A 141 -33.39 8.28 -19.83
N LYS A 142 -32.45 9.17 -19.50
CA LYS A 142 -31.58 9.85 -20.47
C LYS A 142 -30.26 9.11 -20.67
N LEU A 143 -29.79 8.36 -19.67
CA LEU A 143 -28.52 7.62 -19.72
C LEU A 143 -28.38 6.73 -20.95
N LEU A 144 -29.45 6.04 -21.37
CA LEU A 144 -29.42 5.17 -22.55
C LEU A 144 -29.23 5.93 -23.86
N LYS A 145 -29.54 7.24 -23.89
CA LYS A 145 -29.42 8.11 -25.06
C LYS A 145 -28.12 8.92 -25.05
N MET A 146 -27.46 9.02 -23.91
CA MET A 146 -26.19 9.74 -23.75
C MET A 146 -25.04 8.95 -24.38
N SER A 147 -24.18 9.63 -25.11
CA SER A 147 -22.87 9.13 -25.48
C SER A 147 -22.02 8.83 -24.23
N ALA A 148 -21.00 7.98 -24.38
CA ALA A 148 -20.11 7.68 -23.26
C ALA A 148 -19.40 8.94 -22.72
N ARG A 149 -19.14 9.95 -23.56
CA ARG A 149 -18.55 11.23 -23.13
C ARG A 149 -19.52 12.06 -22.29
N GLU A 150 -20.80 12.13 -22.68
CA GLU A 150 -21.82 12.81 -21.87
C GLU A 150 -22.03 12.13 -20.51
N ILE A 151 -21.90 10.80 -20.45
CA ILE A 151 -21.93 10.05 -19.19
C ILE A 151 -20.70 10.38 -18.33
N ARG A 152 -19.52 10.54 -18.94
CA ARG A 152 -18.32 11.03 -18.24
C ARG A 152 -18.51 12.42 -17.66
N ASP A 153 -19.07 13.35 -18.45
CA ASP A 153 -19.40 14.71 -17.98
C ASP A 153 -20.38 14.67 -16.79
N LEU A 154 -21.38 13.78 -16.85
CA LEU A 154 -22.33 13.57 -15.75
C LEU A 154 -21.63 13.05 -14.48
N PHE A 155 -20.76 12.04 -14.61
CA PHE A 155 -20.00 11.51 -13.46
C PHE A 155 -19.11 12.58 -12.84
N GLU A 156 -18.44 13.38 -13.66
CA GLU A 156 -17.63 14.50 -13.20
C GLU A 156 -18.45 15.52 -12.40
N LYS A 157 -19.62 15.91 -12.91
CA LYS A 157 -20.53 16.82 -12.21
C LYS A 157 -21.03 16.24 -10.89
N ILE A 158 -21.38 14.95 -10.86
CA ILE A 158 -21.86 14.29 -9.63
C ILE A 158 -20.76 14.30 -8.58
N LEU A 159 -19.55 13.85 -8.95
CA LEU A 159 -18.42 13.72 -8.04
C LEU A 159 -17.96 15.06 -7.45
N LYS A 160 -17.89 16.11 -8.27
CA LYS A 160 -17.53 17.47 -7.82
C LYS A 160 -18.51 18.09 -6.82
N ASN A 161 -19.74 17.60 -6.76
CA ASN A 161 -20.77 18.11 -5.86
C ASN A 161 -20.87 17.33 -4.54
N ILE A 162 -20.02 16.34 -4.31
CA ILE A 162 -20.03 15.55 -3.07
C ILE A 162 -19.14 16.24 -2.03
N GLU A 163 -19.73 16.74 -0.96
CA GLU A 163 -19.00 17.20 0.22
C GLU A 163 -18.77 16.02 1.18
N ASN A 164 -17.55 15.49 1.24
CA ASN A 164 -17.18 14.46 2.20
C ASN A 164 -15.65 14.31 2.35
N ALA A 165 -15.15 14.19 3.59
CA ALA A 165 -13.72 14.07 3.85
C ALA A 165 -13.08 12.78 3.28
N THR A 166 -13.89 11.77 2.91
CA THR A 166 -13.38 10.56 2.24
C THR A 166 -13.04 10.77 0.77
N LEU A 167 -13.34 11.91 0.16
CA LEU A 167 -13.05 12.19 -1.24
C LEU A 167 -11.87 13.13 -1.38
N SER A 168 -11.13 12.94 -2.46
CA SER A 168 -10.17 13.94 -2.95
C SER A 168 -10.87 14.91 -3.86
N ASP A 169 -10.32 16.12 -3.99
CA ASP A 169 -10.77 17.11 -4.97
C ASP A 169 -10.33 16.76 -6.41
N THR A 170 -9.46 15.75 -6.56
CA THR A 170 -8.97 15.27 -7.85
C THR A 170 -9.60 13.93 -8.21
N PHE A 171 -10.09 13.86 -9.44
CA PHE A 171 -10.75 12.68 -10.01
C PHE A 171 -10.11 12.27 -11.33
N GLU A 172 -10.15 10.97 -11.59
CA GLU A 172 -9.73 10.35 -12.85
C GLU A 172 -10.93 9.74 -13.56
N TYR A 173 -10.88 9.79 -14.89
CA TYR A 173 -11.97 9.33 -15.75
C TYR A 173 -11.39 8.60 -16.97
N TYR A 174 -12.00 7.47 -17.31
CA TYR A 174 -11.70 6.77 -18.56
C TYR A 174 -12.98 6.41 -19.30
N VAL A 175 -12.90 6.40 -20.63
CA VAL A 175 -14.01 6.11 -21.53
C VAL A 175 -13.54 5.13 -22.59
N VAL A 176 -14.34 4.10 -22.85
CA VAL A 176 -14.15 3.18 -23.99
C VAL A 176 -15.45 3.08 -24.76
N GLU A 177 -15.41 3.27 -26.08
CA GLU A 177 -16.60 3.19 -26.95
C GLU A 177 -16.72 1.80 -27.60
N THR A 178 -15.61 1.06 -27.62
CA THR A 178 -15.47 -0.29 -28.17
C THR A 178 -15.48 -1.35 -27.07
N GLY A 179 -15.99 -2.54 -27.41
CA GLY A 179 -15.99 -3.69 -26.50
C GLY A 179 -14.67 -4.44 -26.53
N GLU A 180 -14.31 -5.07 -25.41
CA GLU A 180 -13.20 -6.01 -25.29
C GLU A 180 -13.66 -7.41 -25.74
N PRO A 181 -13.19 -7.92 -26.90
CA PRO A 181 -13.64 -9.21 -27.43
C PRO A 181 -13.34 -10.38 -26.49
N GLU A 182 -12.16 -10.38 -25.84
CA GLU A 182 -11.73 -11.42 -24.92
C GLU A 182 -11.90 -10.98 -23.46
N PHE A 183 -13.06 -10.40 -23.10
CA PHE A 183 -13.34 -9.79 -21.80
C PHE A 183 -12.86 -10.62 -20.59
N GLU A 184 -13.22 -11.89 -20.52
CA GLU A 184 -12.84 -12.74 -19.38
C GLU A 184 -11.33 -12.98 -19.29
N LYS A 185 -10.67 -13.15 -20.43
CA LYS A 185 -9.21 -13.33 -20.50
C LYS A 185 -8.48 -12.05 -20.09
N ALA A 186 -8.96 -10.89 -20.54
CA ALA A 186 -8.40 -9.60 -20.15
C ALA A 186 -8.56 -9.33 -18.65
N VAL A 187 -9.72 -9.68 -18.07
CA VAL A 187 -9.96 -9.61 -16.61
C VAL A 187 -9.03 -10.55 -15.86
N ASN A 188 -8.94 -11.82 -16.27
CA ASN A 188 -8.09 -12.79 -15.58
C ASN A 188 -6.61 -12.40 -15.67
N LYS A 189 -6.14 -11.90 -16.81
CA LYS A 189 -4.77 -11.39 -16.97
C LYS A 189 -4.45 -10.30 -15.95
N ASP A 190 -5.31 -9.31 -15.79
CA ASP A 190 -5.08 -8.22 -14.81
C ASP A 190 -5.10 -8.71 -13.35
N LEU A 191 -5.86 -9.76 -13.05
CA LEU A 191 -5.86 -10.40 -11.73
C LEU A 191 -4.57 -11.19 -11.49
N ASP A 192 -4.10 -11.94 -12.48
CA ASP A 192 -2.85 -12.69 -12.41
C ASP A 192 -1.67 -11.72 -12.21
N ASP A 193 -1.62 -10.62 -12.97
CA ASP A 193 -0.63 -9.57 -12.83
C ASP A 193 -0.65 -8.96 -11.40
N LEU A 194 -1.85 -8.73 -10.83
CA LEU A 194 -1.99 -8.27 -9.45
C LEU A 194 -1.43 -9.28 -8.44
N PHE A 195 -1.81 -10.55 -8.55
CA PHE A 195 -1.42 -11.57 -7.58
C PHE A 195 0.09 -11.83 -7.64
N ASN A 196 0.68 -11.87 -8.83
CA ASN A 196 2.12 -11.98 -9.01
C ASN A 196 2.86 -10.80 -8.38
N TYR A 197 2.42 -9.56 -8.68
CA TYR A 197 3.00 -8.36 -8.07
C TYR A 197 2.97 -8.41 -6.53
N ARG A 198 1.84 -8.85 -5.95
CA ARG A 198 1.69 -8.96 -4.49
C ARG A 198 2.54 -10.06 -3.89
N HIS A 199 2.69 -11.19 -4.58
CA HIS A 199 3.58 -12.26 -4.16
C HIS A 199 5.02 -11.77 -4.08
N ASP A 200 5.51 -11.12 -5.14
CA ASP A 200 6.87 -10.55 -5.18
C ASP A 200 7.09 -9.51 -4.08
N LEU A 201 6.08 -8.66 -3.83
CA LEU A 201 6.13 -7.67 -2.77
C LEU A 201 6.22 -8.34 -1.39
N SER A 202 5.50 -9.44 -1.16
CA SER A 202 5.53 -10.16 0.12
C SER A 202 6.91 -10.77 0.41
N ILE A 203 7.58 -11.30 -0.61
CA ILE A 203 8.95 -11.82 -0.50
C ILE A 203 9.91 -10.69 -0.13
N LYS A 204 9.87 -9.58 -0.87
CA LYS A 204 10.72 -8.41 -0.59
C LYS A 204 10.50 -7.83 0.79
N MET A 205 9.26 -7.82 1.29
CA MET A 205 8.95 -7.37 2.64
C MET A 205 9.54 -8.29 3.70
N ALA A 206 9.47 -9.61 3.51
CA ALA A 206 10.08 -10.58 4.42
C ALA A 206 11.62 -10.44 4.43
N GLU A 207 12.25 -10.28 3.27
CA GLU A 207 13.68 -10.01 3.16
C GLU A 207 14.04 -8.71 3.90
N MET A 208 13.29 -7.63 3.67
CA MET A 208 13.54 -6.34 4.33
C MET A 208 13.40 -6.43 5.86
N GLN A 209 12.49 -7.25 6.38
CA GLN A 209 12.38 -7.50 7.82
C GLN A 209 13.65 -8.17 8.37
N ILE A 210 14.16 -9.19 7.68
CA ILE A 210 15.42 -9.85 8.06
C ILE A 210 16.58 -8.84 8.04
N LEU A 211 16.70 -8.03 6.99
CA LEU A 211 17.74 -7.00 6.87
C LEU A 211 17.64 -5.98 8.02
N THR A 212 16.43 -5.57 8.38
CA THR A 212 16.17 -4.63 9.48
C THR A 212 16.61 -5.24 10.82
N MET A 213 16.24 -6.50 11.08
CA MET A 213 16.67 -7.22 12.29
C MET A 213 18.20 -7.36 12.38
N ILE A 214 18.88 -7.62 11.27
CA ILE A 214 20.35 -7.67 11.23
C ILE A 214 20.93 -6.28 11.51
N ALA A 215 20.39 -5.24 10.89
CA ALA A 215 20.85 -3.86 11.08
C ALA A 215 20.71 -3.39 12.54
N GLU A 216 19.65 -3.79 13.23
CA GLU A 216 19.43 -3.50 14.66
C GLU A 216 20.46 -4.18 15.57
N LYS A 217 21.05 -5.31 15.13
CA LYS A 217 22.08 -6.05 15.88
C LYS A 217 23.49 -5.50 15.71
N ILE A 218 23.72 -4.59 14.77
CA ILE A 218 25.06 -4.00 14.54
C ILE A 218 25.53 -3.29 15.81
N VAL A 219 26.72 -3.66 16.29
CA VAL A 219 27.29 -3.11 17.52
C VAL A 219 27.74 -1.67 17.26
N LYS A 220 27.18 -0.73 18.02
CA LYS A 220 27.55 0.69 17.93
C LYS A 220 28.50 1.14 19.03
N ILE A 221 28.45 0.47 20.18
CA ILE A 221 29.22 0.80 21.39
C ILE A 221 29.50 -0.50 22.16
N GLY A 222 30.73 -0.66 22.64
CA GLY A 222 31.12 -1.71 23.59
C GLY A 222 32.45 -2.39 23.24
N ASP A 223 33.01 -3.09 24.22
CA ASP A 223 34.15 -3.99 24.00
C ASP A 223 33.68 -5.20 23.20
N VAL A 224 34.35 -5.53 22.09
CA VAL A 224 33.86 -6.54 21.13
C VAL A 224 34.74 -7.78 21.03
N GLY A 225 35.98 -7.69 21.50
CA GLY A 225 36.90 -8.82 21.44
C GLY A 225 38.33 -8.45 21.84
N VAL A 226 39.22 -9.42 21.66
CA VAL A 226 40.63 -9.34 22.04
C VAL A 226 41.53 -9.77 20.89
N ILE A 227 42.69 -9.14 20.76
CA ILE A 227 43.71 -9.56 19.80
C ILE A 227 44.33 -10.89 20.24
N LYS A 228 44.26 -11.90 19.37
CA LYS A 228 44.97 -13.17 19.53
C LYS A 228 45.62 -13.58 18.22
N ASN A 229 46.90 -13.96 18.25
CA ASN A 229 47.66 -14.36 17.06
C ASN A 229 47.56 -13.38 15.88
N GLY A 230 47.46 -12.07 16.17
CA GLY A 230 47.34 -11.03 15.15
C GLY A 230 45.95 -10.84 14.53
N THR A 231 44.92 -11.56 14.98
CA THR A 231 43.52 -11.39 14.56
C THR A 231 42.66 -10.89 15.72
N LEU A 232 41.48 -10.36 15.40
CA LEU A 232 40.48 -10.03 16.41
C LEU A 232 39.58 -11.24 16.66
N VAL A 233 39.71 -11.83 17.85
CA VAL A 233 38.81 -12.88 18.35
C VAL A 233 37.67 -12.20 19.11
N LEU A 234 36.45 -12.36 18.62
CA LEU A 234 35.26 -11.74 19.21
C LEU A 234 34.83 -12.46 20.49
N TYR A 235 34.20 -11.73 21.42
CA TYR A 235 33.57 -12.35 22.58
C TYR A 235 32.33 -13.15 22.19
N ASP A 236 31.91 -14.07 23.06
CA ASP A 236 30.86 -15.06 22.77
C ASP A 236 29.50 -14.42 22.48
N GLU A 237 29.22 -13.21 22.96
CA GLU A 237 28.01 -12.46 22.68
C GLU A 237 28.00 -11.76 21.31
N PHE A 238 29.14 -11.77 20.61
CA PHE A 238 29.32 -11.12 19.31
C PHE A 238 29.63 -12.14 18.21
N LEU A 239 29.34 -11.73 16.98
CA LEU A 239 29.81 -12.37 15.77
C LEU A 239 30.10 -11.28 14.73
N ALA A 240 30.81 -11.63 13.66
CA ALA A 240 30.97 -10.76 12.51
C ALA A 240 30.29 -11.35 11.29
N ILE A 241 29.81 -10.48 10.40
CA ILE A 241 29.22 -10.83 9.11
C ILE A 241 29.94 -10.15 7.95
N ASN A 242 29.93 -10.77 6.78
CA ASN A 242 30.54 -10.20 5.56
C ASN A 242 29.72 -9.05 4.95
N LYS A 243 28.39 -9.11 5.01
CA LYS A 243 27.47 -8.09 4.49
C LYS A 243 26.09 -8.24 5.12
N ILE A 244 25.26 -7.20 5.03
CA ILE A 244 23.85 -7.26 5.45
C ILE A 244 23.04 -7.91 4.33
N CYS A 245 22.69 -9.19 4.50
CA CYS A 245 21.83 -9.95 3.59
C CYS A 245 21.07 -11.04 4.38
N PRO A 246 20.05 -11.70 3.81
CA PRO A 246 19.28 -12.72 4.52
C PRO A 246 20.12 -13.90 5.03
N GLU A 247 21.16 -14.28 4.29
CA GLU A 247 22.08 -15.38 4.64
C GLU A 247 23.54 -14.89 4.58
N PRO A 248 24.03 -14.20 5.62
CA PRO A 248 25.41 -13.74 5.65
C PRO A 248 26.37 -14.86 6.07
N GLU A 249 27.63 -14.75 5.66
CA GLU A 249 28.68 -15.59 6.24
C GLU A 249 29.04 -15.06 7.63
N ILE A 250 29.17 -15.97 8.60
CA ILE A 250 29.39 -15.65 10.01
C ILE A 250 30.81 -16.02 10.43
N TYR A 251 31.44 -15.15 11.21
CA TYR A 251 32.80 -15.31 11.71
C TYR A 251 32.86 -15.02 13.21
N SER A 252 33.62 -15.83 13.95
CA SER A 252 33.99 -15.58 15.35
C SER A 252 35.36 -14.91 15.50
N GLU A 253 36.15 -14.93 14.43
CA GLU A 253 37.50 -14.36 14.35
C GLU A 253 37.65 -13.65 13.01
N ILE A 254 38.18 -12.43 13.03
CA ILE A 254 38.29 -11.57 11.84
C ILE A 254 39.64 -10.88 11.77
N GLU A 255 40.07 -10.62 10.53
CA GLU A 255 41.25 -9.81 10.26
C GLU A 255 41.04 -8.36 10.73
N ILE A 256 42.10 -7.79 11.31
CA ILE A 256 42.12 -6.43 11.81
C ILE A 256 43.42 -5.73 11.39
N THR A 257 43.31 -4.44 11.09
CA THR A 257 44.42 -3.60 10.63
C THR A 257 44.54 -2.37 11.53
N GLY A 258 45.76 -1.90 11.74
CA GLY A 258 46.08 -0.74 12.59
C GLY A 258 47.21 -1.03 13.58
N GLU A 259 47.40 -0.13 14.54
CA GLU A 259 48.42 -0.28 15.58
C GLU A 259 47.82 -0.95 16.83
N PHE A 260 48.22 -2.19 17.09
CA PHE A 260 47.81 -2.98 18.26
C PHE A 260 48.91 -3.96 18.67
N ILE A 261 48.81 -4.51 19.88
CA ILE A 261 49.65 -5.62 20.35
C ILE A 261 48.79 -6.81 20.81
N GLU A 262 49.41 -7.96 20.93
CA GLU A 262 48.75 -9.18 21.43
C GLU A 262 48.08 -8.94 22.79
N GLY A 263 46.83 -9.39 22.94
CA GLY A 263 46.04 -9.20 24.15
C GLY A 263 45.33 -7.85 24.29
N ASP A 264 45.50 -6.92 23.35
CA ASP A 264 44.74 -5.66 23.35
C ASP A 264 43.23 -5.92 23.18
N ILE A 265 42.40 -5.19 23.93
CA ILE A 265 40.94 -5.22 23.81
C ILE A 265 40.51 -4.20 22.76
N ILE A 266 39.64 -4.64 21.85
CA ILE A 266 39.05 -3.77 20.82
C ILE A 266 37.67 -3.33 21.29
N THR A 267 37.41 -2.02 21.21
CA THR A 267 36.13 -1.41 21.55
C THR A 267 35.58 -0.65 20.35
N ILE A 268 34.26 -0.65 20.22
CA ILE A 268 33.53 0.24 19.33
C ILE A 268 33.02 1.41 20.17
N ASP A 269 33.22 2.62 19.69
CA ASP A 269 32.68 3.84 20.27
C ASP A 269 32.18 4.73 19.14
N ASN A 270 30.87 4.91 19.08
CA ASN A 270 30.17 5.67 18.04
C ASN A 270 30.61 5.27 16.63
N GLU A 271 30.53 3.97 16.33
CA GLU A 271 30.88 3.36 15.03
C GLU A 271 32.37 3.41 14.64
N SER A 272 33.25 3.88 15.54
CA SER A 272 34.70 3.82 15.38
C SER A 272 35.30 2.68 16.21
N LEU A 273 36.07 1.80 15.56
CA LEU A 273 36.86 0.77 16.25
C LEU A 273 38.19 1.35 16.74
N LYS A 274 38.53 1.06 17.99
CA LYS A 274 39.76 1.51 18.63
C LYS A 274 40.33 0.46 19.57
N VAL A 275 41.64 0.49 19.77
CA VAL A 275 42.29 -0.21 20.88
C VAL A 275 41.93 0.49 22.19
N LYS A 276 41.29 -0.21 23.13
CA LYS A 276 40.79 0.38 24.39
C LYS A 276 41.89 1.02 25.24
N ARG A 277 43.09 0.44 25.23
CA ARG A 277 44.25 0.90 26.01
C ARG A 277 44.83 2.22 25.51
N THR A 278 44.95 2.39 24.20
CA THR A 278 45.65 3.55 23.58
C THR A 278 44.71 4.56 22.95
N GLY A 279 43.46 4.15 22.65
CA GLY A 279 42.55 4.90 21.79
C GLY A 279 42.96 4.88 20.31
N SER A 280 44.00 4.12 19.94
CA SER A 280 44.47 4.04 18.55
C SER A 280 43.36 3.48 17.64
N PRO A 281 43.09 4.11 16.49
CA PRO A 281 42.09 3.61 15.56
C PRO A 281 42.55 2.31 14.92
N VAL A 282 41.62 1.38 14.74
CA VAL A 282 41.81 0.12 14.02
C VAL A 282 40.64 -0.11 13.06
N ALA A 283 40.84 -0.94 12.06
CA ALA A 283 39.84 -1.20 11.03
C ALA A 283 39.69 -2.70 10.75
N VAL A 284 38.45 -3.10 10.46
CA VAL A 284 38.06 -4.45 10.05
C VAL A 284 37.23 -4.37 8.77
N GLN A 285 37.20 -5.44 7.98
CA GLN A 285 36.38 -5.51 6.75
C GLN A 285 35.01 -6.16 6.97
N LYS A 286 34.70 -6.55 8.21
CA LYS A 286 33.48 -7.28 8.58
C LYS A 286 32.62 -6.44 9.52
N ILE A 287 31.31 -6.67 9.51
CA ILE A 287 30.35 -5.96 10.37
C ILE A 287 30.19 -6.76 11.66
N ILE A 288 30.43 -6.14 12.81
CA ILE A 288 30.29 -6.82 14.11
C ILE A 288 28.87 -6.64 14.63
N CYS A 289 28.21 -7.75 14.96
CA CYS A 289 26.83 -7.81 15.43
C CYS A 289 26.74 -8.52 16.78
N LYS A 290 25.73 -8.17 17.58
CA LYS A 290 25.30 -8.98 18.73
C LYS A 290 24.60 -10.25 18.24
N LYS A 291 24.80 -11.37 18.93
CA LYS A 291 24.08 -12.62 18.66
C LYS A 291 22.59 -12.46 18.88
#